data_AF-A0A533B8F2-F1
#
_entry.id   AF-A0A533B8F2-F1
#
_cell.length_a   1.000
_cell.length_b   1.000
_cell.length_c   1.000
_cell.angle_alpha   90.00
_cell.angle_beta   90.00
_cell.angle_gamma   90.00
#
_symmetry.space_group_name_H-M   'P 1'
#
loop_
_entity.id
_entity.type
_entity.pdbx_description
1 polymer ?
#
loop_
_entity_poly.entity_id
_entity_poly.type
_entity_poly.pdbx_seq_one_letter_code
_entity_poly.pdbx_strand_id
1 'polypeptide(L)'
;MRKESIKRLVVRVPNWIGDAVMCEPALSGLRSLFPQAELTLLAKTSIAELFIAYPGLDQVLVYDDKGIHAGLSGKWTLAGTLRRHRFDLTVLFQNAFEAAFLTWLAGIPRRYGYATDGRTFFLTDPVAVPDRNVLTHQVDYYWNLLKPLGMAGEPSAPTLVVSADEERVFETRLASAGIGSSDIVIGINPGSTYGSAKRWLPERFAEVAQRLAGRLRQDEGKQVAVVILGATGEESLGKDIAARVEARSVVLSGATSIRELMAAAKRCRLLLTNDTGPMHIAAACGVPVVAVFGPTDWRTTAPYGQAQAIVREPVDCAPCLLRECPIDHRCMTRVSVEQVYEAAVKQLGGSFGLSGLSRAKGLGTNEINKKNQKNQTNQTNQTNILSGFTVFLDRDGTLNPDPGYVRSPDQFELLPGVSQALARLKQAGAQLIVVTNQSGIARGLLSVGDLDRVHGKMRQLLDAAGVSLDAIYVCPHHPDEGCSCRKPETGMINQAVRERQVDLSRSYVIGDHARDMQLAKRIGSKSLLVTTGVEGAQTRSELAAGGVVPDTITESLSDAVEWILADVAHASQAPSMNRLG
;
A
#
# COMPACT_ATOMS: atom_id res chain seq x y z
N MET A 1 30.31 4.66 -14.77
CA MET A 1 30.83 3.26 -14.78
C MET A 1 31.13 2.89 -16.22
N ARG A 2 32.30 2.34 -16.55
CA ARG A 2 32.56 1.78 -17.89
C ARG A 2 31.84 0.44 -17.97
N LYS A 3 30.88 0.30 -18.88
CA LYS A 3 30.02 -0.90 -18.92
C LYS A 3 30.79 -2.10 -19.47
N GLU A 4 31.72 -1.86 -20.39
CA GLU A 4 32.54 -2.87 -21.06
C GLU A 4 33.51 -3.60 -20.09
N SER A 5 33.77 -3.03 -18.92
CA SER A 5 34.61 -3.67 -17.90
C SER A 5 33.85 -4.66 -17.02
N ILE A 6 32.51 -4.66 -17.04
CA ILE A 6 31.70 -5.57 -16.23
C ILE A 6 31.52 -6.87 -17.02
N LYS A 7 32.10 -7.97 -16.53
CA LYS A 7 32.01 -9.29 -17.16
C LYS A 7 31.06 -10.22 -16.42
N ARG A 8 30.94 -10.09 -15.10
CA ARG A 8 30.04 -10.91 -14.27
C ARG A 8 29.19 -10.02 -13.38
N LEU A 9 27.88 -10.13 -13.52
CA LEU A 9 26.89 -9.36 -12.77
C LEU A 9 25.99 -10.30 -11.97
N VAL A 10 25.78 -10.00 -10.69
CA VAL A 10 24.74 -10.67 -9.89
C VAL A 10 23.60 -9.72 -9.52
N VAL A 11 22.38 -10.11 -9.84
CA VAL A 11 21.19 -9.32 -9.56
C VAL A 11 20.37 -9.97 -8.44
N ARG A 12 20.00 -9.19 -7.43
CA ARG A 12 19.12 -9.64 -6.34
C ARG A 12 17.73 -9.03 -6.51
N VAL A 13 16.77 -9.89 -6.85
CA VAL A 13 15.36 -9.53 -7.06
C VAL A 13 14.57 -9.50 -5.75
N PRO A 14 13.35 -8.91 -5.75
CA PRO A 14 12.44 -8.95 -4.61
C PRO A 14 12.06 -10.38 -4.17
N ASN A 15 11.60 -10.51 -2.93
CA ASN A 15 11.28 -11.82 -2.32
C ASN A 15 9.84 -12.28 -2.54
N TRP A 16 8.95 -11.38 -2.99
CA TRP A 16 7.54 -11.69 -3.24
C TRP A 16 7.33 -11.98 -4.72
N ILE A 17 6.48 -12.96 -5.03
CA ILE A 17 6.22 -13.39 -6.42
C ILE A 17 5.77 -12.21 -7.28
N GLY A 18 4.78 -11.44 -6.84
CA GLY A 18 4.28 -10.28 -7.61
C GLY A 18 5.36 -9.25 -7.90
N ASP A 19 6.10 -8.85 -6.88
CA ASP A 19 7.23 -7.92 -7.01
C ASP A 19 8.32 -8.45 -7.93
N ALA A 20 8.65 -9.73 -7.84
CA ALA A 20 9.66 -10.36 -8.69
C ALA A 20 9.24 -10.38 -10.16
N VAL A 21 7.97 -10.72 -10.45
CA VAL A 21 7.43 -10.64 -11.81
C VAL A 21 7.43 -9.20 -12.32
N MET A 22 6.99 -8.23 -11.50
CA MET A 22 7.04 -6.80 -11.85
C MET A 22 8.47 -6.27 -12.03
N CYS A 23 9.48 -6.94 -11.49
CA CYS A 23 10.89 -6.62 -11.66
C CYS A 23 11.46 -7.14 -12.99
N GLU A 24 10.76 -8.02 -13.70
CA GLU A 24 11.28 -8.66 -14.93
C GLU A 24 11.63 -7.65 -16.04
N PRO A 25 10.85 -6.59 -16.33
CA PRO A 25 11.26 -5.61 -17.35
C PRO A 25 12.60 -4.95 -17.03
N ALA A 26 12.90 -4.73 -15.74
CA ALA A 26 14.20 -4.22 -15.32
C ALA A 26 15.31 -5.29 -15.49
N LEU A 27 15.00 -6.57 -15.31
CA LEU A 27 15.93 -7.66 -15.60
C LEU A 27 16.30 -7.71 -17.09
N SER A 28 15.31 -7.57 -17.97
CA SER A 28 15.50 -7.43 -19.43
C SER A 28 16.32 -6.18 -19.79
N GLY A 29 16.03 -5.06 -19.11
CA GLY A 29 16.81 -3.82 -19.21
C GLY A 29 18.28 -4.01 -18.83
N LEU A 30 18.58 -4.77 -17.77
CA LEU A 30 19.96 -5.10 -17.40
C LEU A 30 20.69 -5.91 -18.47
N ARG A 31 20.02 -6.92 -19.05
CA ARG A 31 20.58 -7.67 -20.19
C ARG A 31 20.91 -6.73 -21.36
N SER A 32 20.04 -5.78 -21.66
CA SER A 32 20.26 -4.78 -22.73
C SER A 32 21.42 -3.83 -22.41
N LEU A 33 21.58 -3.43 -21.15
CA LEU A 33 22.68 -2.56 -20.71
C LEU A 33 24.04 -3.27 -20.68
N PHE A 34 24.05 -4.57 -20.41
CA PHE A 34 25.26 -5.40 -20.27
C PHE A 34 25.19 -6.65 -21.15
N PRO A 35 25.15 -6.50 -22.49
CA PRO A 35 24.88 -7.62 -23.40
C PRO A 35 25.94 -8.72 -23.36
N GLN A 36 27.19 -8.36 -23.05
CA GLN A 36 28.34 -9.27 -23.01
C GLN A 36 28.67 -9.80 -21.61
N ALA A 37 27.97 -9.33 -20.56
CA ALA A 37 28.21 -9.78 -19.20
C ALA A 37 27.43 -11.06 -18.92
N GLU A 38 28.02 -11.96 -18.14
CA GLU A 38 27.29 -13.06 -17.51
C GLU A 38 26.36 -12.50 -16.43
N LEU A 39 25.06 -12.70 -16.59
CA LEU A 39 24.03 -12.22 -15.67
C LEU A 39 23.51 -13.38 -14.83
N THR A 40 23.84 -13.34 -13.54
CA THR A 40 23.41 -14.32 -12.55
C THR A 40 22.30 -13.75 -11.68
N LEU A 41 21.17 -14.45 -11.60
CA LEU A 41 20.11 -14.14 -10.65
C LEU A 41 20.44 -14.71 -9.27
N LEU A 42 20.28 -13.93 -8.21
CA LEU A 42 20.24 -14.39 -6.83
C LEU A 42 18.82 -14.20 -6.28
N ALA A 43 18.13 -15.30 -5.98
CA ALA A 43 16.73 -15.26 -5.55
C ALA A 43 16.42 -16.37 -4.55
N LYS A 44 15.41 -16.19 -3.68
CA LYS A 44 14.89 -17.27 -2.84
C LYS A 44 14.33 -18.40 -3.68
N THR A 45 14.27 -19.62 -3.13
CA THR A 45 13.85 -20.84 -3.84
C THR A 45 12.59 -20.66 -4.69
N SER A 46 11.49 -20.15 -4.13
CA SER A 46 10.25 -19.94 -4.89
C SER A 46 10.35 -18.88 -6.00
N ILE A 47 11.22 -17.88 -5.83
CA ILE A 47 11.41 -16.80 -6.81
C ILE A 47 12.37 -17.26 -7.92
N ALA A 48 13.36 -18.08 -7.59
CA ALA A 48 14.29 -18.67 -8.56
C ALA A 48 13.54 -19.49 -9.63
N GLU A 49 12.51 -20.24 -9.23
CA GLU A 49 11.66 -21.04 -10.14
C GLU A 49 10.98 -20.19 -11.23
N LEU A 50 10.61 -18.93 -10.95
CA LEU A 50 9.99 -18.05 -11.94
C LEU A 50 10.89 -17.82 -13.16
N PHE A 51 12.21 -17.81 -12.94
CA PHE A 51 13.20 -17.37 -13.90
C PHE A 51 14.13 -18.47 -14.41
N ILE A 52 13.91 -19.74 -14.03
CA ILE A 52 14.82 -20.83 -14.40
C ILE A 52 14.94 -21.02 -15.93
N ALA A 53 13.87 -20.74 -16.66
CA ALA A 53 13.82 -20.79 -18.13
C ALA A 53 13.89 -19.39 -18.78
N TYR A 54 14.28 -18.36 -18.02
CA TYR A 54 14.28 -16.99 -18.51
C TYR A 54 15.49 -16.74 -19.43
N PRO A 55 15.28 -16.32 -20.70
CA PRO A 55 16.34 -16.24 -21.69
C PRO A 55 17.38 -15.13 -21.44
N GLY A 56 17.04 -14.14 -20.60
CA GLY A 56 17.95 -13.03 -20.30
C GLY A 56 19.00 -13.35 -19.22
N LEU A 57 18.94 -14.52 -18.59
CA LEU A 57 19.85 -14.96 -17.52
C LEU A 57 20.78 -16.08 -17.99
N ASP A 58 22.02 -16.04 -17.55
CA ASP A 58 23.00 -17.11 -17.79
C ASP A 58 23.01 -18.13 -16.65
N GLN A 59 22.69 -17.68 -15.43
CA GLN A 59 22.71 -18.52 -14.24
C GLN A 59 21.66 -18.07 -13.21
N VAL A 60 21.12 -19.03 -12.46
CA VAL A 60 20.28 -18.79 -11.27
C VAL A 60 20.95 -19.41 -10.04
N LEU A 61 21.21 -18.59 -9.03
CA LEU A 61 21.70 -18.99 -7.71
C LEU A 61 20.57 -18.91 -6.68
N VAL A 62 20.31 -20.02 -6.02
CA VAL A 62 19.25 -20.14 -5.01
C VAL A 62 19.74 -19.66 -3.65
N TYR A 63 19.06 -18.65 -3.11
CA TYR A 63 19.18 -18.24 -1.72
C TYR A 63 18.19 -19.03 -0.85
N ASP A 64 18.62 -20.19 -0.39
CA ASP A 64 17.89 -21.01 0.58
C ASP A 64 17.99 -20.46 2.02
N ASP A 65 17.15 -19.48 2.35
CA ASP A 65 17.13 -18.78 3.63
C ASP A 65 16.55 -19.60 4.81
N LYS A 66 16.02 -20.80 4.53
CA LYS A 66 15.48 -21.73 5.52
C LYS A 66 16.32 -23.00 5.69
N GLY A 67 17.20 -23.31 4.76
CA GLY A 67 18.16 -24.41 4.86
C GLY A 67 19.59 -23.90 4.96
N ILE A 68 20.40 -24.14 3.94
CA ILE A 68 21.87 -23.98 4.03
C ILE A 68 22.33 -22.54 4.27
N HIS A 69 21.50 -21.54 3.94
CA HIS A 69 21.80 -20.13 4.15
C HIS A 69 21.04 -19.51 5.34
N ALA A 70 20.43 -20.34 6.19
CA ALA A 70 19.76 -19.88 7.40
C ALA A 70 20.76 -19.42 8.49
N GLY A 71 20.35 -18.43 9.29
CA GLY A 71 21.15 -17.91 10.39
C GLY A 71 22.43 -17.17 9.97
N LEU A 72 23.32 -16.90 10.93
CA LEU A 72 24.56 -16.18 10.66
C LEU A 72 25.54 -17.02 9.84
N SER A 73 25.80 -18.27 10.25
CA SER A 73 26.67 -19.20 9.52
C SER A 73 26.22 -19.39 8.07
N GLY A 74 24.92 -19.53 7.83
CA GLY A 74 24.38 -19.63 6.47
C GLY A 74 24.59 -18.37 5.63
N LYS A 75 24.52 -17.17 6.22
CA LYS A 75 24.88 -15.92 5.53
C LYS A 75 26.37 -15.86 5.16
N TRP A 76 27.25 -16.35 6.03
CA TRP A 76 28.69 -16.49 5.71
C TRP A 76 28.91 -17.50 4.59
N THR A 77 28.20 -18.63 4.59
CA THR A 77 28.20 -19.61 3.49
C THR A 77 27.80 -18.96 2.18
N LEU A 78 26.69 -18.21 2.15
CA LEU A 78 26.22 -17.53 0.96
C LEU A 78 27.22 -16.47 0.47
N ALA A 79 27.77 -15.64 1.36
CA ALA A 79 28.79 -14.66 1.01
C ALA A 79 30.07 -15.33 0.47
N GLY A 80 30.45 -16.49 1.02
CA GLY A 80 31.53 -17.31 0.52
C GLY A 80 31.25 -17.83 -0.90
N THR A 81 30.05 -18.33 -1.16
CA THR A 81 29.60 -18.74 -2.50
C THR A 81 29.70 -17.57 -3.48
N LEU A 82 29.08 -16.43 -3.17
CA LEU A 82 29.12 -15.23 -4.03
C LEU A 82 30.54 -14.74 -4.32
N ARG A 83 31.43 -14.80 -3.33
CA ARG A 83 32.85 -14.43 -3.49
C ARG A 83 33.57 -15.33 -4.50
N ARG A 84 33.27 -16.63 -4.53
CA ARG A 84 33.90 -17.59 -5.46
C ARG A 84 33.53 -17.32 -6.92
N HIS A 85 32.33 -16.80 -7.18
CA HIS A 85 31.90 -16.40 -8.53
C HIS A 85 32.61 -15.14 -9.04
N ARG A 86 33.28 -14.37 -8.16
CA ARG A 86 34.05 -13.16 -8.53
C ARG A 86 33.24 -12.17 -9.38
N PHE A 87 32.03 -11.84 -8.93
CA PHE A 87 31.19 -10.82 -9.57
C PHE A 87 31.88 -9.45 -9.55
N ASP A 88 31.76 -8.72 -10.65
CA ASP A 88 32.29 -7.36 -10.79
C ASP A 88 31.28 -6.31 -10.26
N LEU A 89 29.98 -6.60 -10.47
CA LEU A 89 28.86 -5.73 -10.12
C LEU A 89 27.72 -6.55 -9.51
N THR A 90 27.05 -5.96 -8.52
CA THR A 90 25.71 -6.38 -8.12
C THR A 90 24.68 -5.26 -8.27
N VAL A 91 23.48 -5.63 -8.69
CA VAL A 91 22.31 -4.75 -8.77
C VAL A 91 21.24 -5.25 -7.81
N LEU A 92 20.83 -4.40 -6.88
CA LEU A 92 19.92 -4.75 -5.78
C LEU A 92 18.55 -4.09 -5.98
N PHE A 93 17.60 -4.83 -6.55
CA PHE A 93 16.20 -4.40 -6.65
C PHE A 93 15.45 -4.53 -5.32
N GLN A 94 15.83 -5.50 -4.48
CA GLN A 94 15.32 -5.59 -3.11
C GLN A 94 15.91 -4.46 -2.26
N ASN A 95 15.10 -3.71 -1.51
CA ASN A 95 15.54 -2.58 -0.67
C ASN A 95 16.20 -2.96 0.68
N ALA A 96 16.20 -4.24 1.04
CA ALA A 96 16.63 -4.68 2.37
C ALA A 96 18.11 -4.36 2.66
N PHE A 97 18.37 -3.95 3.91
CA PHE A 97 19.72 -3.79 4.45
C PHE A 97 20.59 -5.05 4.27
N GLU A 98 20.01 -6.22 4.59
CA GLU A 98 20.68 -7.51 4.50
C GLU A 98 21.18 -7.83 3.08
N ALA A 99 20.49 -7.37 2.03
CA ALA A 99 20.92 -7.56 0.66
C ALA A 99 22.24 -6.81 0.34
N ALA A 100 22.35 -5.56 0.80
CA ALA A 100 23.56 -4.77 0.60
C ALA A 100 24.70 -5.27 1.50
N PHE A 101 24.40 -5.62 2.75
CA PHE A 101 25.37 -6.18 3.68
C PHE A 101 25.97 -7.50 3.16
N LEU A 102 25.16 -8.42 2.65
CA LEU A 102 25.62 -9.72 2.13
C LEU A 102 26.57 -9.54 0.94
N THR A 103 26.25 -8.63 0.02
CA THR A 103 27.08 -8.39 -1.17
C THR A 103 28.36 -7.62 -0.87
N TRP A 104 28.34 -6.75 0.13
CA TRP A 104 29.55 -6.17 0.73
C TRP A 104 30.40 -7.25 1.39
N LEU A 105 29.78 -8.13 2.19
CA LEU A 105 30.46 -9.25 2.85
C LEU A 105 31.05 -10.25 1.86
N ALA A 106 30.45 -10.39 0.67
CA ALA A 106 30.99 -11.19 -0.43
C ALA A 106 32.19 -10.53 -1.12
N GLY A 107 32.46 -9.24 -0.87
CA GLY A 107 33.56 -8.49 -1.48
C GLY A 107 33.32 -8.11 -2.94
N ILE A 108 32.05 -8.01 -3.37
CA ILE A 108 31.71 -7.63 -4.75
C ILE A 108 32.12 -6.15 -4.96
N PRO A 109 33.01 -5.80 -5.91
CA PRO A 109 33.60 -4.46 -5.98
C PRO A 109 32.59 -3.33 -6.19
N ARG A 110 31.61 -3.53 -7.07
CA ARG A 110 30.55 -2.56 -7.37
C ARG A 110 29.20 -3.05 -6.86
N ARG A 111 28.51 -2.23 -6.08
CA ARG A 111 27.25 -2.55 -5.41
C ARG A 111 26.27 -1.40 -5.63
N TYR A 112 25.30 -1.64 -6.50
CA TYR A 112 24.37 -0.64 -7.04
C TYR A 112 22.94 -0.90 -6.56
N GLY A 113 22.23 0.14 -6.13
CA GLY A 113 20.84 0.02 -5.66
C GLY A 113 20.34 1.31 -5.02
N TYR A 114 19.03 1.35 -4.72
CA TYR A 114 18.43 2.50 -4.03
C TYR A 114 18.99 2.72 -2.62
N ALA A 115 19.23 3.96 -2.22
CA ALA A 115 19.75 4.36 -0.92
C ALA A 115 18.64 4.36 0.16
N THR A 116 18.18 3.18 0.56
CA THR A 116 17.12 2.96 1.57
C THR A 116 17.68 2.38 2.88
N ASP A 117 16.89 2.46 3.96
CA ASP A 117 17.03 1.63 5.18
C ASP A 117 18.47 1.54 5.75
N GLY A 118 19.22 2.65 5.72
CA GLY A 118 20.60 2.71 6.22
C GLY A 118 21.63 1.88 5.43
N ARG A 119 21.25 1.27 4.30
CA ARG A 119 22.12 0.37 3.53
C ARG A 119 23.15 1.10 2.64
N THR A 120 23.03 2.42 2.54
CA THR A 120 23.90 3.29 1.73
C THR A 120 25.39 3.06 2.01
N PHE A 121 25.77 2.81 3.27
CA PHE A 121 27.16 2.52 3.66
C PHE A 121 27.75 1.29 2.96
N PHE A 122 26.91 0.35 2.56
CA PHE A 122 27.33 -0.86 1.86
C PHE A 122 27.24 -0.73 0.34
N LEU A 123 26.68 0.34 -0.20
CA LEU A 123 26.59 0.58 -1.63
C LEU A 123 27.80 1.40 -2.09
N THR A 124 28.43 0.99 -3.19
CA THR A 124 29.44 1.85 -3.85
C THR A 124 28.78 2.87 -4.78
N ASP A 125 27.61 2.53 -5.30
CA ASP A 125 26.87 3.33 -6.26
C ASP A 125 25.40 3.47 -5.78
N PRO A 126 25.17 4.22 -4.70
CA PRO A 126 23.82 4.45 -4.20
C PRO A 126 23.00 5.31 -5.16
N VAL A 127 21.73 4.96 -5.34
CA VAL A 127 20.77 5.70 -6.17
C VAL A 127 19.75 6.36 -5.27
N ALA A 128 19.44 7.64 -5.52
CA ALA A 128 18.39 8.32 -4.79
C ALA A 128 17.04 7.59 -4.95
N VAL A 129 16.32 7.44 -3.84
CA VAL A 129 14.97 6.85 -3.86
C VAL A 129 14.02 7.85 -4.53
N PRO A 130 13.12 7.41 -5.42
CA PRO A 130 12.07 8.27 -5.96
C PRO A 130 11.27 8.93 -4.84
N ASP A 131 10.78 10.15 -5.09
CA ASP A 131 9.95 10.87 -4.12
C ASP A 131 8.72 10.02 -3.75
N ARG A 132 8.55 9.76 -2.45
CA ARG A 132 7.45 8.96 -1.91
C ARG A 132 6.08 9.60 -2.13
N ASN A 133 6.05 10.90 -2.41
CA ASN A 133 4.82 11.63 -2.74
C ASN A 133 4.35 11.36 -4.18
N VAL A 134 5.24 10.84 -5.04
CA VAL A 134 4.90 10.49 -6.42
C VAL A 134 4.49 9.03 -6.45
N LEU A 135 3.18 8.82 -6.65
CA LEU A 135 2.64 7.47 -6.80
C LEU A 135 3.24 6.84 -8.06
N THR A 136 4.09 5.84 -7.86
CA THR A 136 4.86 5.18 -8.91
C THR A 136 4.47 3.72 -8.98
N HIS A 137 4.20 3.21 -10.18
CA HIS A 137 3.95 1.78 -10.36
C HIS A 137 5.21 0.96 -10.05
N GLN A 138 5.06 -0.22 -9.47
CA GLN A 138 6.20 -1.02 -9.00
C GLN A 138 7.16 -1.45 -10.15
N VAL A 139 6.61 -1.71 -11.34
CA VAL A 139 7.40 -1.92 -12.58
C VAL A 139 8.27 -0.69 -12.89
N ASP A 140 7.69 0.50 -12.87
CA ASP A 140 8.42 1.75 -13.12
C ASP A 140 9.44 2.02 -12.02
N TYR A 141 9.14 1.67 -10.77
CA TYR A 141 10.09 1.78 -9.65
C TYR A 141 11.36 0.97 -9.91
N TYR A 142 11.24 -0.28 -10.38
CA TYR A 142 12.40 -1.10 -10.72
C TYR A 142 13.09 -0.62 -12.00
N TRP A 143 12.34 -0.21 -13.03
CA TRP A 143 12.91 0.32 -14.26
C TRP A 143 13.71 1.61 -14.02
N ASN A 144 13.18 2.52 -13.20
CA ASN A 144 13.82 3.79 -12.87
C ASN A 144 15.16 3.60 -12.16
N LEU A 145 15.37 2.47 -11.48
CA LEU A 145 16.66 2.15 -10.87
C LEU A 145 17.77 2.04 -11.93
N LEU A 146 17.43 1.70 -13.19
CA LEU A 146 18.39 1.53 -14.26
C LEU A 146 18.69 2.82 -15.03
N LYS A 147 17.87 3.86 -14.88
CA LYS A 147 18.05 5.14 -15.61
C LYS A 147 19.44 5.76 -15.37
N PRO A 148 19.98 5.82 -14.14
CA PRO A 148 21.35 6.32 -13.92
C PRO A 148 22.45 5.45 -14.54
N LEU A 149 22.16 4.18 -14.87
CA LEU A 149 23.05 3.32 -15.64
C LEU A 149 22.95 3.60 -17.15
N GLY A 150 22.14 4.57 -17.58
CA GLY A 150 21.92 4.92 -18.98
C GLY A 150 20.81 4.11 -19.66
N MET A 151 19.86 3.55 -18.89
CA MET A 151 18.62 3.02 -19.47
C MET A 151 17.74 4.17 -19.96
N ALA A 152 17.23 4.06 -21.19
CA ALA A 152 16.31 5.00 -21.80
C ALA A 152 14.96 4.34 -22.11
N GLY A 153 13.91 5.15 -22.25
CA GLY A 153 12.56 4.68 -22.57
C GLY A 153 11.75 4.24 -21.36
N GLU A 154 10.65 3.55 -21.64
CA GLU A 154 9.66 3.04 -20.70
C GLU A 154 9.74 1.51 -20.64
N PRO A 155 9.40 0.88 -19.50
CA PRO A 155 9.44 -0.57 -19.38
C PRO A 155 8.36 -1.22 -20.25
N SER A 156 8.67 -2.38 -20.80
CA SER A 156 7.66 -3.25 -21.40
C SER A 156 6.80 -3.91 -20.31
N ALA A 157 5.69 -4.53 -20.72
CA ALA A 157 4.96 -5.44 -19.84
C ALA A 157 5.88 -6.61 -19.41
N PRO A 158 5.80 -7.07 -18.15
CA PRO A 158 6.51 -8.26 -17.70
C PRO A 158 6.22 -9.48 -18.57
N THR A 159 7.22 -10.32 -18.78
CA THR A 159 7.07 -11.58 -19.51
C THR A 159 7.66 -12.75 -18.74
N LEU A 160 6.94 -13.87 -18.71
CA LEU A 160 7.43 -15.13 -18.17
C LEU A 160 7.40 -16.23 -19.22
N VAL A 161 8.37 -17.15 -19.12
CA VAL A 161 8.54 -18.25 -20.07
C VAL A 161 8.20 -19.58 -19.38
N VAL A 162 7.22 -20.26 -19.97
CA VAL A 162 6.93 -21.68 -19.76
C VAL A 162 7.40 -22.41 -21.01
N SER A 163 8.22 -23.44 -20.85
CA SER A 163 8.71 -24.25 -21.95
C SER A 163 7.63 -25.19 -22.50
N ALA A 164 7.78 -25.61 -23.75
CA ALA A 164 6.84 -26.53 -24.39
C ALA A 164 6.73 -27.88 -23.65
N ASP A 165 7.83 -28.36 -23.04
CA ASP A 165 7.82 -29.57 -22.24
C ASP A 165 7.02 -29.42 -20.94
N GLU A 166 7.14 -28.28 -20.26
CA GLU A 166 6.35 -27.99 -19.06
C GLU A 166 4.86 -27.88 -19.38
N GLU A 167 4.51 -27.24 -20.49
CA GLU A 167 3.13 -27.21 -21.00
C GLU A 167 2.61 -28.62 -21.27
N ARG A 168 3.37 -29.45 -22.00
CA ARG A 168 2.98 -30.83 -22.32
C ARG A 168 2.84 -31.72 -21.09
N VAL A 169 3.76 -31.60 -20.12
CA VAL A 169 3.67 -32.33 -18.84
C VAL A 169 2.43 -31.89 -18.08
N PHE A 170 2.15 -30.59 -18.04
CA PHE A 170 0.99 -30.07 -17.35
C PHE A 170 -0.34 -30.46 -18.04
N GLU A 171 -0.39 -30.49 -19.38
CA GLU A 171 -1.55 -31.00 -20.12
C GLU A 171 -1.86 -32.46 -19.77
N THR A 172 -0.84 -33.32 -19.65
CA THR A 172 -1.02 -34.72 -19.21
C THR A 172 -1.65 -34.79 -17.81
N ARG A 173 -1.24 -33.89 -16.92
CA ARG A 173 -1.79 -33.80 -15.56
C ARG A 173 -3.25 -33.36 -15.57
N LEU A 174 -3.59 -32.35 -16.36
CA LEU A 174 -4.98 -31.91 -16.55
C LEU A 174 -5.85 -33.02 -17.16
N ALA A 175 -5.36 -33.71 -18.18
CA ALA A 175 -6.05 -34.84 -18.81
C ALA A 175 -6.33 -35.96 -17.81
N SER A 176 -5.37 -36.24 -16.91
CA SER A 176 -5.53 -37.21 -15.83
C SER A 176 -6.57 -36.78 -14.79
N ALA A 177 -6.77 -35.47 -14.63
CA ALA A 177 -7.87 -34.89 -13.84
C ALA A 177 -9.17 -34.74 -14.65
N GLY A 178 -9.22 -35.30 -15.86
CA GLY A 178 -10.38 -35.30 -16.73
C GLY A 178 -10.57 -34.02 -17.54
N ILE A 179 -9.59 -33.12 -17.65
CA ILE A 179 -9.65 -31.90 -18.46
C ILE A 179 -8.84 -32.12 -19.75
N GLY A 180 -9.53 -32.21 -20.88
CA GLY A 180 -8.92 -32.45 -22.19
C GLY A 180 -8.27 -31.21 -22.81
N SER A 181 -7.42 -31.44 -23.80
CA SER A 181 -6.69 -30.38 -24.51
C SER A 181 -7.60 -29.42 -25.30
N SER A 182 -8.79 -29.89 -25.72
CA SER A 182 -9.80 -29.07 -26.40
C SER A 182 -10.65 -28.21 -25.45
N ASP A 183 -10.56 -28.46 -24.14
CA ASP A 183 -11.41 -27.79 -23.17
C ASP A 183 -10.96 -26.35 -22.94
N ILE A 184 -11.92 -25.45 -22.84
CA ILE A 184 -11.67 -24.09 -22.38
C ILE A 184 -11.45 -24.15 -20.88
N VAL A 185 -10.37 -23.53 -20.40
CA VAL A 185 -10.04 -23.49 -18.97
C VAL A 185 -10.23 -22.08 -18.44
N ILE A 186 -11.07 -21.93 -17.42
CA ILE A 186 -11.18 -20.70 -16.61
C ILE A 186 -10.38 -20.93 -15.33
N GLY A 187 -9.40 -20.07 -15.07
CA GLY A 187 -8.63 -20.08 -13.84
C GLY A 187 -9.32 -19.29 -12.73
N ILE A 188 -9.22 -19.78 -11.50
CA ILE A 188 -9.57 -19.02 -10.29
C ILE A 188 -8.38 -19.08 -9.33
N ASN A 189 -7.92 -17.94 -8.84
CA ASN A 189 -6.99 -17.86 -7.72
C ASN A 189 -7.60 -17.00 -6.60
N PRO A 190 -8.33 -17.64 -5.66
CA PRO A 190 -9.14 -16.97 -4.63
C PRO A 190 -8.36 -16.66 -3.34
N GLY A 191 -7.13 -17.17 -3.24
CA GLY A 191 -6.29 -17.07 -2.06
C GLY A 191 -5.64 -15.70 -1.85
N SER A 192 -4.92 -15.60 -0.74
CA SER A 192 -3.99 -14.51 -0.41
C SER A 192 -3.16 -14.95 0.80
N THR A 193 -1.86 -15.15 0.59
CA THR A 193 -0.89 -15.49 1.64
C THR A 193 -0.48 -14.30 2.50
N TYR A 194 -0.69 -13.07 2.01
CA TYR A 194 -0.42 -11.84 2.77
C TYR A 194 -1.42 -11.65 3.93
N GLY A 195 -2.66 -12.10 3.75
CA GLY A 195 -3.74 -11.99 4.72
C GLY A 195 -5.13 -12.05 4.10
N SER A 196 -6.15 -12.28 4.94
CA SER A 196 -7.54 -12.46 4.53
C SER A 196 -8.20 -11.19 3.98
N ALA A 197 -7.68 -10.00 4.29
CA ALA A 197 -8.25 -8.73 3.85
C ALA A 197 -8.29 -8.56 2.32
N LYS A 198 -7.45 -9.28 1.58
CA LYS A 198 -7.45 -9.25 0.11
C LYS A 198 -8.38 -10.28 -0.53
N ARG A 199 -9.00 -11.17 0.25
CA ARG A 199 -9.78 -12.29 -0.29
C ARG A 199 -11.19 -11.84 -0.63
N TRP A 200 -11.58 -11.98 -1.89
CA TRP A 200 -12.97 -11.87 -2.30
C TRP A 200 -13.75 -13.14 -1.93
N LEU A 201 -15.08 -13.06 -1.97
CA LEU A 201 -15.95 -14.08 -1.40
C LEU A 201 -15.94 -15.36 -2.25
N PRO A 202 -15.72 -16.55 -1.67
CA PRO A 202 -15.64 -17.82 -2.41
C PRO A 202 -16.86 -18.11 -3.27
N GLU A 203 -18.05 -17.90 -2.71
CA GLU A 203 -19.33 -18.10 -3.40
C GLU A 203 -19.47 -17.20 -4.63
N ARG A 204 -18.91 -15.99 -4.58
CA ARG A 204 -18.95 -15.05 -5.71
C ARG A 204 -17.97 -15.43 -6.82
N PHE A 205 -16.79 -15.94 -6.47
CA PHE A 205 -15.89 -16.55 -7.46
C PHE A 205 -16.56 -17.72 -8.19
N ALA A 206 -17.21 -18.62 -7.43
CA ALA A 206 -17.92 -19.76 -7.98
C ALA A 206 -19.03 -19.32 -8.95
N GLU A 207 -19.84 -18.34 -8.54
CA GLU A 207 -20.94 -17.83 -9.35
C GLU A 207 -20.46 -17.20 -10.66
N VAL A 208 -19.42 -16.35 -10.62
CA VAL A 208 -18.84 -15.76 -11.85
C VAL A 208 -18.33 -16.86 -12.78
N ALA A 209 -17.58 -17.83 -12.25
CA ALA A 209 -17.02 -18.91 -13.06
C ALA A 209 -18.11 -19.78 -13.70
N GLN A 210 -19.19 -20.07 -12.96
CA GLN A 210 -20.34 -20.81 -13.47
C GLN A 210 -21.06 -20.04 -14.59
N ARG A 211 -21.31 -18.74 -14.42
CA ARG A 211 -21.91 -17.89 -15.46
C ARG A 211 -21.05 -17.83 -16.73
N LEU A 212 -19.74 -17.66 -16.57
CA LEU A 212 -18.80 -17.65 -17.69
C LEU A 212 -18.75 -19.00 -18.41
N ALA A 213 -18.73 -20.11 -17.66
CA ALA A 213 -18.74 -21.45 -18.24
C ALA A 213 -20.01 -21.72 -19.05
N GLY A 214 -21.19 -21.32 -18.52
CA GLY A 214 -22.46 -21.41 -19.24
C GLY A 214 -22.44 -20.62 -20.55
N ARG A 215 -21.98 -19.37 -20.49
CA ARG A 215 -21.86 -18.51 -21.67
C ARG A 215 -20.91 -19.07 -22.72
N LEU A 216 -19.69 -19.45 -22.34
CA LEU A 216 -18.70 -19.97 -23.29
C LEU A 216 -19.14 -21.31 -23.92
N ARG A 217 -19.86 -22.16 -23.17
CA ARG A 217 -20.47 -23.37 -23.74
C ARG A 217 -21.53 -23.02 -24.78
N GLN A 218 -22.35 -22.00 -24.52
CA GLN A 218 -23.39 -21.54 -25.46
C GLN A 218 -22.77 -20.89 -26.71
N ASP A 219 -21.77 -20.02 -26.52
CA ASP A 219 -21.16 -19.22 -27.58
C ASP A 219 -20.22 -20.07 -28.48
N GLU A 220 -19.44 -21.01 -27.90
CA GLU A 220 -18.43 -21.78 -28.64
C GLU A 220 -18.73 -23.28 -28.79
N GLY A 221 -19.73 -23.82 -28.10
CA GLY A 221 -20.05 -25.26 -28.13
C GLY A 221 -18.98 -26.17 -27.52
N LYS A 222 -17.97 -25.61 -26.85
CA LYS A 222 -16.86 -26.35 -26.24
C LYS A 222 -17.13 -26.63 -24.77
N GLN A 223 -16.55 -27.72 -24.27
CA GLN A 223 -16.53 -28.00 -22.85
C GLN A 223 -15.67 -26.97 -22.12
N VAL A 224 -16.14 -26.56 -20.95
CA VAL A 224 -15.46 -25.60 -20.09
C VAL A 224 -15.15 -26.28 -18.77
N ALA A 225 -13.90 -26.16 -18.33
CA ALA A 225 -13.43 -26.60 -17.03
C ALA A 225 -12.93 -25.42 -16.19
N VAL A 226 -13.00 -25.56 -14.87
CA VAL A 226 -12.51 -24.56 -13.93
C VAL A 226 -11.30 -25.10 -13.18
N VAL A 227 -10.17 -24.40 -13.26
CA VAL A 227 -8.94 -24.74 -12.53
C VAL A 227 -8.78 -23.78 -11.37
N ILE A 228 -8.73 -24.31 -10.14
CA ILE A 228 -8.65 -23.51 -8.92
C ILE A 228 -7.23 -23.61 -8.36
N LEU A 229 -6.53 -22.48 -8.38
CA LEU A 229 -5.14 -22.31 -7.96
C LEU A 229 -5.07 -21.77 -6.53
N GLY A 230 -3.92 -21.90 -5.88
CA GLY A 230 -3.70 -21.37 -4.54
C GLY A 230 -2.43 -21.90 -3.90
N ALA A 231 -2.02 -21.30 -2.79
CA ALA A 231 -0.87 -21.75 -2.02
C ALA A 231 -1.21 -22.95 -1.11
N THR A 232 -0.17 -23.57 -0.55
CA THR A 232 -0.32 -24.56 0.52
C THR A 232 -1.06 -23.94 1.72
N GLY A 233 -2.05 -24.63 2.26
CA GLY A 233 -2.94 -24.13 3.32
C GLY A 233 -4.22 -23.45 2.81
N GLU A 234 -4.39 -23.31 1.49
CA GLU A 234 -5.60 -22.75 0.85
C GLU A 234 -6.47 -23.84 0.19
N GLU A 235 -6.24 -25.12 0.50
CA GLU A 235 -6.93 -26.26 -0.12
C GLU A 235 -8.43 -26.27 0.22
N SER A 236 -8.79 -25.90 1.45
CA SER A 236 -10.19 -25.82 1.89
C SER A 236 -10.96 -24.75 1.12
N LEU A 237 -10.34 -23.59 0.89
CA LEU A 237 -10.89 -22.50 0.10
C LEU A 237 -11.14 -22.94 -1.36
N GLY A 238 -10.17 -23.65 -1.95
CA GLY A 238 -10.33 -24.17 -3.31
C GLY A 238 -11.45 -25.21 -3.42
N LYS A 239 -11.55 -26.12 -2.45
CA LYS A 239 -12.64 -27.12 -2.37
C LYS A 239 -14.02 -26.48 -2.18
N ASP A 240 -14.10 -25.42 -1.38
CA ASP A 240 -15.34 -24.67 -1.15
C ASP A 240 -15.90 -24.08 -2.45
N ILE A 241 -15.04 -23.49 -3.27
CA ILE A 241 -15.42 -22.99 -4.60
C ILE A 241 -15.80 -24.13 -5.53
N ALA A 242 -14.99 -25.20 -5.58
CA ALA A 242 -15.26 -26.37 -6.43
C ALA A 242 -16.63 -26.99 -6.15
N ALA A 243 -17.05 -27.05 -4.88
CA ALA A 243 -18.34 -27.58 -4.46
C ALA A 243 -19.55 -26.73 -4.91
N ARG A 244 -19.34 -25.47 -5.29
CA ARG A 244 -20.38 -24.52 -5.75
C ARG A 244 -20.41 -24.35 -7.26
N VAL A 245 -19.45 -24.91 -7.99
CA VAL A 245 -19.37 -24.81 -9.44
C VAL A 245 -19.86 -26.12 -10.05
N GLU A 246 -20.87 -26.05 -10.92
CA GLU A 246 -21.39 -27.25 -11.62
C GLU A 246 -20.49 -27.64 -12.79
N ALA A 247 -19.77 -26.68 -13.37
CA ALA A 247 -18.74 -27.00 -14.35
C ALA A 247 -17.66 -27.89 -13.74
N ARG A 248 -17.17 -28.87 -14.52
CA ARG A 248 -16.07 -29.74 -14.13
C ARG A 248 -14.91 -28.89 -13.62
N SER A 249 -14.47 -29.14 -12.39
CA SER A 249 -13.44 -28.35 -11.74
C SER A 249 -12.32 -29.22 -11.18
N VAL A 250 -11.12 -28.66 -11.09
CA VAL A 250 -9.96 -29.28 -10.43
C VAL A 250 -9.35 -28.29 -9.45
N VAL A 251 -9.08 -28.77 -8.23
CA VAL A 251 -8.40 -27.99 -7.19
C VAL A 251 -6.92 -28.33 -7.21
N LEU A 252 -6.10 -27.33 -7.50
CA LEU A 252 -4.64 -27.41 -7.53
C LEU A 252 -3.97 -26.57 -6.44
N SER A 253 -4.76 -25.94 -5.57
CA SER A 253 -4.27 -25.21 -4.40
C SER A 253 -3.35 -26.11 -3.56
N GLY A 254 -2.14 -25.63 -3.25
CA GLY A 254 -1.14 -26.38 -2.50
C GLY A 254 -0.52 -27.59 -3.21
N ALA A 255 -0.97 -27.91 -4.43
CA ALA A 255 -0.56 -29.10 -5.19
C ALA A 255 0.33 -28.76 -6.40
N THR A 256 0.78 -27.52 -6.53
CA THR A 256 1.59 -27.05 -7.67
C THR A 256 2.92 -26.48 -7.20
N SER A 257 3.99 -26.78 -7.95
CA SER A 257 5.19 -25.95 -7.92
C SER A 257 4.94 -24.60 -8.58
N ILE A 258 5.88 -23.67 -8.47
CA ILE A 258 5.78 -22.38 -9.18
C ILE A 258 5.78 -22.57 -10.70
N ARG A 259 6.55 -23.53 -11.23
CA ARG A 259 6.56 -23.87 -12.66
C ARG A 259 5.21 -24.43 -13.12
N GLU A 260 4.63 -25.33 -12.34
CA GLU A 260 3.30 -25.87 -12.63
C GLU A 260 2.20 -24.81 -12.52
N LEU A 261 2.30 -23.88 -11.56
CA LEU A 261 1.41 -22.73 -11.46
C LEU A 261 1.49 -21.84 -12.71
N MET A 262 2.70 -21.59 -13.25
CA MET A 262 2.88 -20.84 -14.49
C MET A 262 2.25 -21.55 -15.69
N ALA A 263 2.46 -22.86 -15.81
CA ALA A 263 1.84 -23.68 -16.86
C ALA A 263 0.30 -23.69 -16.73
N ALA A 264 -0.22 -23.82 -15.52
CA ALA A 264 -1.65 -23.75 -15.23
C ALA A 264 -2.25 -22.39 -15.59
N ALA A 265 -1.59 -21.31 -15.20
CA ALA A 265 -2.01 -19.95 -15.54
C ALA A 265 -2.03 -19.77 -17.06
N LYS A 266 -0.93 -20.13 -17.76
CA LYS A 266 -0.81 -20.02 -19.22
C LYS A 266 -1.89 -20.81 -19.97
N ARG A 267 -2.31 -21.95 -19.43
CA ARG A 267 -3.38 -22.78 -20.00
C ARG A 267 -4.78 -22.17 -19.87
N CYS A 268 -4.97 -21.21 -18.96
CA CYS A 268 -6.24 -20.55 -18.76
C CYS A 268 -6.54 -19.59 -19.92
N ARG A 269 -7.81 -19.54 -20.33
CA ARG A 269 -8.33 -18.51 -21.25
C ARG A 269 -8.50 -17.16 -20.55
N LEU A 270 -8.76 -17.21 -19.24
CA LEU A 270 -8.95 -16.06 -18.34
C LEU A 270 -8.61 -16.52 -16.92
N LEU A 271 -7.97 -15.66 -16.12
CA LEU A 271 -7.80 -15.87 -14.68
C LEU A 271 -8.63 -14.87 -13.87
N LEU A 272 -9.54 -15.37 -13.03
CA LEU A 272 -10.21 -14.60 -11.98
C LEU A 272 -9.36 -14.64 -10.70
N THR A 273 -9.03 -13.51 -10.10
CA THR A 273 -8.13 -13.51 -8.94
C THR A 273 -8.28 -12.31 -8.01
N ASN A 274 -7.65 -12.36 -6.84
CA ASN A 274 -7.38 -11.19 -6.00
C ASN A 274 -5.99 -10.59 -6.31
N ASP A 275 -5.69 -9.42 -5.76
CA ASP A 275 -4.37 -8.78 -5.79
C ASP A 275 -3.26 -9.61 -5.08
N THR A 276 -2.68 -10.57 -5.82
CA THR A 276 -1.72 -11.57 -5.34
C THR A 276 -0.73 -11.99 -6.42
N GLY A 277 0.34 -12.70 -6.05
CA GLY A 277 1.39 -13.14 -6.98
C GLY A 277 0.89 -13.84 -8.28
N PRO A 278 -0.05 -14.80 -8.22
CA PRO A 278 -0.58 -15.46 -9.42
C PRO A 278 -1.24 -14.51 -10.44
N MET A 279 -1.78 -13.38 -9.99
CA MET A 279 -2.30 -12.33 -10.87
C MET A 279 -1.21 -11.84 -11.84
N HIS A 280 -0.03 -11.53 -11.30
CA HIS A 280 1.10 -11.06 -12.10
C HIS A 280 1.69 -12.17 -12.97
N ILE A 281 1.73 -13.41 -12.47
CA ILE A 281 2.18 -14.57 -13.27
C ILE A 281 1.30 -14.71 -14.52
N ALA A 282 -0.03 -14.74 -14.37
CA ALA A 282 -0.94 -14.88 -15.49
C ALA A 282 -0.80 -13.75 -16.50
N ALA A 283 -0.76 -12.50 -16.02
CA ALA A 283 -0.55 -11.35 -16.89
C ALA A 283 0.78 -11.44 -17.67
N ALA A 284 1.87 -11.86 -17.02
CA ALA A 284 3.18 -12.03 -17.64
C ALA A 284 3.28 -13.24 -18.58
N CYS A 285 2.39 -14.24 -18.42
CA CYS A 285 2.20 -15.33 -19.38
C CYS A 285 1.30 -14.91 -20.57
N GLY A 286 0.84 -13.66 -20.64
CA GLY A 286 -0.04 -13.15 -21.69
C GLY A 286 -1.51 -13.55 -21.53
N VAL A 287 -1.91 -14.03 -20.36
CA VAL A 287 -3.27 -14.46 -20.07
C VAL A 287 -4.09 -13.25 -19.62
N PRO A 288 -5.32 -13.05 -20.15
CA PRO A 288 -6.23 -12.04 -19.65
C PRO A 288 -6.57 -12.29 -18.18
N VAL A 289 -6.57 -11.23 -17.38
CA VAL A 289 -6.87 -11.28 -15.94
C VAL A 289 -8.12 -10.47 -15.62
N VAL A 290 -8.87 -10.89 -14.61
CA VAL A 290 -9.79 -10.04 -13.86
C VAL A 290 -9.42 -10.12 -12.39
N ALA A 291 -8.97 -8.99 -11.85
CA ALA A 291 -8.43 -8.90 -10.50
C ALA A 291 -9.34 -8.06 -9.60
N VAL A 292 -9.80 -8.65 -8.50
CA VAL A 292 -10.53 -7.94 -7.46
C VAL A 292 -9.55 -7.27 -6.50
N PHE A 293 -9.67 -5.96 -6.37
CA PHE A 293 -8.86 -5.13 -5.48
C PHE A 293 -9.69 -4.56 -4.34
N GLY A 294 -9.11 -4.55 -3.14
CA GLY A 294 -9.73 -3.97 -1.95
C GLY A 294 -8.74 -3.14 -1.14
N PRO A 295 -7.98 -3.74 -0.21
CA PRO A 295 -7.17 -2.99 0.76
C PRO A 295 -5.86 -2.40 0.17
N THR A 296 -5.50 -2.73 -1.06
CA THR A 296 -4.26 -2.29 -1.72
C THR A 296 -4.49 -1.21 -2.76
N ASP A 297 -3.44 -0.43 -3.01
CA ASP A 297 -3.48 0.61 -4.03
C ASP A 297 -3.23 0.00 -5.40
N TRP A 298 -4.31 -0.20 -6.15
CA TRP A 298 -4.26 -0.74 -7.51
C TRP A 298 -3.36 0.08 -8.45
N ARG A 299 -3.12 1.37 -8.19
CA ARG A 299 -2.29 2.23 -9.05
C ARG A 299 -0.81 1.87 -8.97
N THR A 300 -0.39 1.17 -7.91
CA THR A 300 1.02 0.80 -7.72
C THR A 300 1.32 -0.65 -8.11
N THR A 301 0.32 -1.54 -8.08
CA THR A 301 0.51 -2.99 -8.30
C THR A 301 -0.50 -3.63 -9.25
N ALA A 302 -1.18 -2.85 -10.10
CA ALA A 302 -2.00 -3.40 -11.18
C ALA A 302 -1.21 -4.40 -12.06
N PRO A 303 -1.88 -5.37 -12.72
CA PRO A 303 -1.24 -6.10 -13.80
C PRO A 303 -0.84 -5.11 -14.92
N TYR A 304 0.47 -4.91 -15.08
CA TYR A 304 1.02 -3.87 -15.95
C TYR A 304 0.58 -4.08 -17.41
N GLY A 305 0.11 -3.02 -18.06
CA GLY A 305 -0.47 -3.10 -19.41
C GLY A 305 -1.87 -3.71 -19.49
N GLN A 306 -2.46 -4.15 -18.37
CA GLN A 306 -3.83 -4.67 -18.29
C GLN A 306 -4.67 -3.94 -17.22
N ALA A 307 -4.54 -2.63 -17.06
CA ALA A 307 -5.26 -1.89 -16.01
C ALA A 307 -6.79 -2.04 -16.08
N GLN A 308 -7.35 -2.32 -17.26
CA GLN A 308 -8.76 -2.64 -17.48
C GLN A 308 -9.23 -3.97 -16.86
N ALA A 309 -8.30 -4.77 -16.33
CA ALA A 309 -8.56 -6.01 -15.60
C ALA A 309 -9.07 -5.79 -14.16
N ILE A 310 -8.99 -4.57 -13.64
CA ILE A 310 -9.21 -4.31 -12.22
C ILE A 310 -10.69 -4.07 -11.93
N VAL A 311 -11.22 -4.79 -10.95
CA VAL A 311 -12.55 -4.58 -10.39
C VAL A 311 -12.41 -4.21 -8.93
N ARG A 312 -13.03 -3.09 -8.52
CA ARG A 312 -12.94 -2.58 -7.15
C ARG A 312 -14.14 -1.72 -6.79
N GLU A 313 -14.37 -1.58 -5.50
CA GLU A 313 -15.29 -0.59 -4.95
C GLU A 313 -14.52 0.49 -4.17
N PRO A 314 -14.61 1.78 -4.56
CA PRO A 314 -14.04 2.87 -3.78
C PRO A 314 -14.72 2.94 -2.40
N VAL A 315 -13.91 2.85 -1.35
CA VAL A 315 -14.35 3.01 0.04
C VAL A 315 -13.32 3.79 0.82
N ASP A 316 -13.74 4.53 1.83
CA ASP A 316 -12.88 5.48 2.55
C ASP A 316 -11.73 4.79 3.31
N CYS A 317 -11.92 3.52 3.68
CA CYS A 317 -10.90 2.73 4.35
C CYS A 317 -9.85 2.13 3.40
N ALA A 318 -9.97 2.28 2.09
CA ALA A 318 -9.04 1.69 1.12
C ALA A 318 -8.28 2.79 0.34
N PRO A 319 -6.95 2.64 0.14
CA PRO A 319 -6.10 1.50 0.52
C PRO A 319 -5.65 1.57 1.99
N CYS A 320 -5.86 0.51 2.79
CA CYS A 320 -5.36 0.41 4.17
C CYS A 320 -4.10 -0.45 4.33
N LEU A 321 -3.78 -1.30 3.35
CA LEU A 321 -2.65 -2.25 3.36
C LEU A 321 -2.64 -3.26 4.52
N LEU A 322 -3.73 -3.36 5.28
CA LEU A 322 -3.87 -4.29 6.40
C LEU A 322 -3.96 -5.74 5.92
N ARG A 323 -3.45 -6.66 6.74
CA ARG A 323 -3.50 -8.11 6.46
C ARG A 323 -4.89 -8.70 6.72
N GLU A 324 -5.55 -8.22 7.75
CA GLU A 324 -6.91 -8.61 8.14
C GLU A 324 -7.78 -7.37 8.21
N CYS A 325 -9.04 -7.49 7.80
CA CYS A 325 -9.97 -6.39 7.86
C CYS A 325 -10.54 -6.29 9.29
N PRO A 326 -10.37 -5.15 9.98
CA PRO A 326 -10.89 -4.99 11.35
C PRO A 326 -12.38 -4.57 11.38
N ILE A 327 -13.00 -4.38 10.22
CA ILE A 327 -14.38 -3.91 10.05
C ILE A 327 -15.18 -4.87 9.16
N ASP A 328 -16.17 -4.37 8.41
CA ASP A 328 -17.13 -5.12 7.58
C ASP A 328 -16.61 -5.60 6.20
N HIS A 329 -15.32 -5.43 5.92
CA HIS A 329 -14.69 -5.84 4.67
C HIS A 329 -15.34 -5.24 3.41
N ARG A 330 -15.97 -4.06 3.54
CA ARG A 330 -16.74 -3.38 2.48
C ARG A 330 -16.00 -3.19 1.16
N CYS A 331 -14.66 -3.07 1.18
CA CYS A 331 -13.85 -2.96 -0.03
C CYS A 331 -13.92 -4.23 -0.90
N MET A 332 -14.17 -5.40 -0.31
CA MET A 332 -14.34 -6.68 -1.02
C MET A 332 -15.82 -7.07 -1.10
N THR A 333 -16.60 -6.89 -0.02
CA THR A 333 -18.00 -7.32 0.03
C THR A 333 -18.95 -6.48 -0.82
N ARG A 334 -18.57 -5.26 -1.20
CA ARG A 334 -19.36 -4.44 -2.14
C ARG A 334 -19.06 -4.74 -3.61
N VAL A 335 -17.91 -5.34 -3.93
CA VAL A 335 -17.62 -5.80 -5.29
C VAL A 335 -18.56 -6.94 -5.65
N SER A 336 -19.50 -6.68 -6.54
CA SER A 336 -20.57 -7.61 -6.89
C SER A 336 -20.12 -8.65 -7.92
N VAL A 337 -20.86 -9.77 -7.98
CA VAL A 337 -20.70 -10.80 -9.03
C VAL A 337 -20.83 -10.19 -10.42
N GLU A 338 -21.78 -9.27 -10.59
CA GLU A 338 -22.05 -8.66 -11.90
C GLU A 338 -20.87 -7.85 -12.40
N GLN A 339 -20.27 -7.02 -11.55
CA GLN A 339 -19.09 -6.22 -11.92
C GLN A 339 -17.91 -7.09 -12.38
N VAL A 340 -17.66 -8.20 -11.68
CA VAL A 340 -16.58 -9.13 -12.03
C VAL A 340 -16.92 -9.92 -13.30
N TYR A 341 -18.18 -10.34 -13.45
CA TYR A 341 -18.66 -11.04 -14.65
C TYR A 341 -18.58 -10.17 -15.90
N GLU A 342 -19.06 -8.93 -15.86
CA GLU A 342 -18.98 -7.99 -16.98
C GLU A 342 -17.52 -7.70 -17.38
N ALA A 343 -16.64 -7.50 -16.39
CA ALA A 343 -15.22 -7.33 -16.64
C ALA A 343 -14.61 -8.56 -17.33
N ALA A 344 -14.98 -9.77 -16.89
CA ALA A 344 -14.53 -11.02 -17.49
C ALA A 344 -15.02 -11.20 -18.94
N VAL A 345 -16.29 -10.91 -19.21
CA VAL A 345 -16.86 -10.93 -20.57
C VAL A 345 -16.11 -9.95 -21.47
N LYS A 346 -15.81 -8.74 -20.99
CA LYS A 346 -15.07 -7.74 -21.76
C LYS A 346 -13.66 -8.22 -22.12
N GLN A 347 -12.95 -8.85 -21.18
CA GLN A 347 -11.62 -9.42 -21.42
C GLN A 347 -11.64 -10.57 -22.42
N LEU A 348 -12.66 -11.44 -22.35
CA LEU A 348 -12.85 -12.54 -23.30
C LEU A 348 -13.23 -12.03 -24.70
N GLY A 349 -14.04 -10.98 -24.80
CA GLY A 349 -14.46 -10.36 -26.06
C GLY A 349 -13.33 -9.61 -26.79
N GLY A 350 -12.34 -9.08 -26.07
CA GLY A 350 -11.14 -8.48 -26.66
C GLY A 350 -10.21 -9.48 -27.36
N SER A 351 -10.38 -10.78 -27.12
CA SER A 351 -9.61 -11.85 -27.75
C SER A 351 -10.18 -12.36 -29.08
N PHE A 352 -11.21 -11.70 -29.63
CA PHE A 352 -11.82 -12.01 -30.94
C PHE A 352 -11.29 -11.16 -32.11
N GLY A 353 -10.20 -10.41 -31.93
CA GLY A 353 -9.65 -9.59 -33.01
C GLY A 353 -8.19 -9.21 -32.83
N LEU A 354 -7.27 -10.13 -33.14
CA LEU A 354 -5.87 -9.80 -33.43
C LEU A 354 -5.55 -10.20 -34.88
N SER A 355 -6.19 -9.49 -35.81
CA SER A 355 -5.71 -9.30 -37.18
C SER A 355 -6.16 -7.92 -37.67
N GLY A 356 -5.23 -6.95 -37.65
CA GLY A 356 -5.38 -5.70 -38.41
C GLY A 356 -5.40 -4.41 -37.58
N LEU A 357 -4.52 -3.48 -37.98
CA LEU A 357 -4.46 -2.03 -37.67
C LEU A 357 -3.69 -1.70 -36.38
N SER A 358 -2.41 -1.29 -36.40
CA SER A 358 -1.74 -0.21 -37.14
C SER A 358 -2.34 1.19 -36.92
N ARG A 359 -1.59 2.01 -36.15
CA ARG A 359 -1.44 3.49 -36.17
C ARG A 359 -2.67 4.39 -36.44
N ALA A 360 -2.99 5.27 -35.48
CA ALA A 360 -3.20 6.74 -35.61
C ALA A 360 -3.61 7.33 -34.23
N LYS A 361 -2.83 8.18 -33.55
CA LYS A 361 -2.81 9.67 -33.60
C LYS A 361 -4.17 10.39 -33.51
N GLY A 362 -4.41 11.03 -32.36
CA GLY A 362 -4.65 12.49 -32.20
C GLY A 362 -6.05 13.10 -32.44
N LEU A 363 -6.46 13.96 -31.48
CA LEU A 363 -7.51 15.02 -31.51
C LEU A 363 -8.98 14.50 -31.50
N GLY A 364 -9.98 15.12 -30.87
CA GLY A 364 -10.18 16.41 -30.21
C GLY A 364 -11.61 16.48 -29.64
N THR A 365 -11.94 17.59 -28.98
CA THR A 365 -13.08 17.95 -28.13
C THR A 365 -14.50 17.94 -28.75
N ASN A 366 -15.54 17.77 -27.92
CA ASN A 366 -16.75 18.63 -27.76
C ASN A 366 -17.84 17.94 -26.90
N GLU A 367 -18.23 18.48 -25.74
CA GLU A 367 -19.37 19.42 -25.52
C GLU A 367 -20.78 18.84 -25.77
N ILE A 368 -21.38 18.16 -24.78
CA ILE A 368 -22.83 18.11 -24.46
C ILE A 368 -22.89 17.69 -22.97
N ASN A 369 -23.30 18.46 -21.96
CA ASN A 369 -24.66 18.96 -21.70
C ASN A 369 -24.62 19.93 -20.50
N LYS A 370 -24.76 21.24 -20.75
CA LYS A 370 -25.13 22.25 -19.74
C LYS A 370 -26.66 22.35 -19.72
N LYS A 371 -27.32 21.73 -18.75
CA LYS A 371 -28.69 22.02 -18.30
C LYS A 371 -29.05 21.05 -17.17
N ASN A 372 -28.63 21.38 -15.94
CA ASN A 372 -29.26 20.93 -14.68
C ASN A 372 -28.57 21.56 -13.44
N GLN A 373 -28.13 22.82 -13.55
CA GLN A 373 -27.31 23.49 -12.53
C GLN A 373 -27.93 24.79 -12.01
N LYS A 374 -29.25 24.81 -11.79
CA LYS A 374 -29.95 26.00 -11.25
C LYS A 374 -30.81 25.79 -10.00
N ASN A 375 -30.94 24.57 -9.48
CA ASN A 375 -31.76 24.31 -8.28
C ASN A 375 -30.98 23.77 -7.06
N GLN A 376 -29.64 23.89 -7.01
CA GLN A 376 -28.83 23.42 -5.88
C GLN A 376 -28.01 24.52 -5.17
N THR A 377 -28.23 25.79 -5.49
CA THR A 377 -27.32 26.87 -5.07
C THR A 377 -27.61 27.52 -3.72
N ASN A 378 -28.63 27.07 -2.97
CA ASN A 378 -29.03 27.73 -1.70
C ASN A 378 -28.89 26.88 -0.43
N GLN A 379 -28.26 25.70 -0.48
CA GLN A 379 -27.93 24.92 0.73
C GLN A 379 -26.43 24.65 0.95
N THR A 380 -25.58 25.03 -0.01
CA THR A 380 -24.14 24.69 -0.03
C THR A 380 -23.21 25.75 0.57
N ASN A 381 -23.72 26.86 1.09
CA ASN A 381 -22.88 27.98 1.56
C ASN A 381 -22.41 27.90 3.03
N GLN A 382 -22.71 26.84 3.78
CA GLN A 382 -22.21 26.68 5.16
C GLN A 382 -21.16 25.56 5.34
N THR A 383 -20.94 24.68 4.36
CA THR A 383 -20.23 23.41 4.57
C THR A 383 -18.70 23.47 4.45
N ASN A 384 -18.05 24.64 4.38
CA ASN A 384 -16.58 24.72 4.22
C ASN A 384 -15.92 25.94 4.89
N ILE A 385 -16.52 26.50 5.95
CA ILE A 385 -15.99 27.73 6.60
C ILE A 385 -14.57 27.56 7.20
N LEU A 386 -14.17 26.33 7.54
CA LEU A 386 -12.84 25.99 8.05
C LEU A 386 -11.91 25.42 6.96
N SER A 387 -12.24 25.56 5.68
CA SER A 387 -11.36 25.08 4.60
C SER A 387 -10.00 25.76 4.65
N GLY A 388 -8.94 24.97 4.82
CA GLY A 388 -7.56 25.47 4.97
C GLY A 388 -7.17 25.84 6.40
N PHE A 389 -8.03 25.60 7.40
CA PHE A 389 -7.66 25.67 8.81
C PHE A 389 -7.17 24.32 9.34
N THR A 390 -6.27 24.37 10.33
CA THR A 390 -5.76 23.17 11.03
C THR A 390 -6.06 23.25 12.52
N VAL A 391 -6.65 22.19 13.08
CA VAL A 391 -6.88 22.06 14.52
C VAL A 391 -5.94 20.99 15.06
N PHE A 392 -4.98 21.43 15.87
CA PHE A 392 -4.08 20.59 16.63
C PHE A 392 -4.74 20.18 17.95
N LEU A 393 -4.71 18.88 18.26
CA LEU A 393 -5.39 18.28 19.39
C LEU A 393 -4.37 17.57 20.29
N ASP A 394 -4.36 17.84 21.59
CA ASP A 394 -3.76 16.88 22.53
C ASP A 394 -4.62 15.61 22.63
N ARG A 395 -4.03 14.52 23.12
CA ARG A 395 -4.68 13.23 23.28
C ARG A 395 -5.23 13.05 24.69
N ASP A 396 -4.34 12.83 25.65
CA ASP A 396 -4.68 12.57 27.04
C ASP A 396 -5.20 13.86 27.68
N GLY A 397 -6.33 13.77 28.38
CA GLY A 397 -7.01 14.92 29.00
C GLY A 397 -7.88 15.74 28.04
N THR A 398 -7.74 15.54 26.71
CA THR A 398 -8.47 16.30 25.68
C THR A 398 -9.40 15.42 24.82
N LEU A 399 -8.89 14.32 24.26
CA LEU A 399 -9.68 13.34 23.48
C LEU A 399 -10.13 12.17 24.36
N ASN A 400 -9.27 11.73 25.27
CA ASN A 400 -9.54 10.68 26.26
C ASN A 400 -9.26 11.19 27.68
N PRO A 401 -9.81 10.55 28.73
CA PRO A 401 -9.39 10.82 30.10
C PRO A 401 -7.87 10.64 30.24
N ASP A 402 -7.20 11.40 31.12
CA ASP A 402 -5.77 11.21 31.42
C ASP A 402 -5.57 10.33 32.68
N PRO A 403 -5.33 9.01 32.54
CA PRO A 403 -4.96 8.14 33.66
C PRO A 403 -3.45 8.16 33.95
N GLY A 404 -2.69 9.10 33.37
CA GLY A 404 -1.24 9.19 33.40
C GLY A 404 -0.56 8.39 32.27
N TYR A 405 -0.95 7.13 32.06
CA TYR A 405 -0.49 6.34 30.89
C TYR A 405 -1.55 5.35 30.40
N VAL A 406 -1.95 5.50 29.13
CA VAL A 406 -2.76 4.51 28.42
C VAL A 406 -1.83 3.48 27.78
N ARG A 407 -1.77 2.26 28.33
CA ARG A 407 -0.80 1.22 27.94
C ARG A 407 -1.38 0.16 27.01
N SER A 408 -2.70 0.05 26.93
CA SER A 408 -3.37 -0.92 26.06
C SER A 408 -4.65 -0.32 25.45
N PRO A 409 -5.13 -0.87 24.32
CA PRO A 409 -6.38 -0.45 23.68
C PRO A 409 -7.59 -0.42 24.61
N ASP A 410 -7.67 -1.37 25.55
CA ASP A 410 -8.82 -1.50 26.45
C ASP A 410 -8.91 -0.37 27.47
N GLN A 411 -7.81 0.36 27.68
CA GLN A 411 -7.76 1.55 28.53
C GLN A 411 -8.12 2.84 27.78
N PHE A 412 -8.30 2.77 26.45
CA PHE A 412 -8.60 3.94 25.64
C PHE A 412 -10.10 4.05 25.38
N GLU A 413 -10.70 5.13 25.88
CA GLU A 413 -12.05 5.57 25.58
C GLU A 413 -12.07 7.05 25.23
N LEU A 414 -13.04 7.49 24.43
CA LEU A 414 -13.23 8.90 24.12
C LEU A 414 -14.02 9.58 25.25
N LEU A 415 -13.64 10.80 25.59
CA LEU A 415 -14.47 11.66 26.44
C LEU A 415 -15.84 11.90 25.77
N PRO A 416 -16.91 12.10 26.56
CA PRO A 416 -18.24 12.37 26.02
C PRO A 416 -18.24 13.57 25.06
N GLY A 417 -18.90 13.44 23.91
CA GLY A 417 -19.03 14.52 22.93
C GLY A 417 -17.85 14.70 21.97
N VAL A 418 -16.69 14.08 22.23
CA VAL A 418 -15.47 14.28 21.42
C VAL A 418 -15.68 13.92 19.97
N SER A 419 -16.30 12.78 19.71
CA SER A 419 -16.50 12.30 18.35
C SER A 419 -17.47 13.19 17.57
N GLN A 420 -18.55 13.67 18.21
CA GLN A 420 -19.47 14.63 17.60
C GLN A 420 -18.81 15.98 17.34
N ALA A 421 -17.99 16.47 18.27
CA ALA A 421 -17.28 17.74 18.16
C ALA A 421 -16.29 17.71 16.98
N LEU A 422 -15.46 16.66 16.89
CA LEU A 422 -14.50 16.53 15.80
C LEU A 422 -15.18 16.30 14.44
N ALA A 423 -16.32 15.61 14.40
CA ALA A 423 -17.10 15.45 13.16
C ALA A 423 -17.53 16.81 12.60
N ARG A 424 -17.92 17.74 13.45
CA ARG A 424 -18.32 19.08 13.04
C ARG A 424 -17.16 19.89 12.48
N LEU A 425 -15.96 19.78 13.08
CA LEU A 425 -14.76 20.40 12.52
C LEU A 425 -14.41 19.83 11.13
N LYS A 426 -14.47 18.50 10.95
CA LYS A 426 -14.24 17.87 9.64
C LYS A 426 -15.29 18.30 8.62
N GLN A 427 -16.58 18.31 8.99
CA GLN A 427 -17.66 18.76 8.13
C GLN A 427 -17.54 20.23 7.73
N ALA A 428 -16.95 21.07 8.58
CA ALA A 428 -16.64 22.45 8.26
C ALA A 428 -15.37 22.63 7.41
N GLY A 429 -14.64 21.54 7.10
CA GLY A 429 -13.48 21.55 6.21
C GLY A 429 -12.11 21.64 6.90
N ALA A 430 -12.03 21.49 8.22
CA ALA A 430 -10.77 21.57 8.96
C ALA A 430 -9.90 20.31 8.78
N GLN A 431 -8.59 20.52 8.84
CA GLN A 431 -7.60 19.46 9.05
C GLN A 431 -7.48 19.18 10.56
N LEU A 432 -7.53 17.91 10.98
CA LEU A 432 -7.41 17.50 12.38
C LEU A 432 -6.10 16.74 12.60
N ILE A 433 -5.23 17.25 13.46
CA ILE A 433 -3.92 16.66 13.74
C ILE A 433 -3.76 16.45 15.24
N VAL A 434 -3.46 15.22 15.66
CA VAL A 434 -3.13 14.93 17.06
C VAL A 434 -1.64 15.15 17.29
N VAL A 435 -1.28 15.85 18.37
CA VAL A 435 0.10 16.11 18.81
C VAL A 435 0.23 15.76 20.28
N THR A 436 0.99 14.70 20.62
CA THR A 436 0.96 14.14 21.98
C THR A 436 2.33 13.77 22.54
N ASN A 437 2.52 14.00 23.84
CA ASN A 437 3.74 13.67 24.59
C ASN A 437 3.59 12.28 25.22
N GLN A 438 4.29 11.27 24.71
CA GLN A 438 4.18 9.86 25.15
C GLN A 438 5.47 9.35 25.79
N SER A 439 5.88 9.97 26.91
CA SER A 439 7.10 9.59 27.66
C SER A 439 7.06 8.20 28.28
N GLY A 440 5.90 7.53 28.26
CA GLY A 440 5.81 6.13 28.68
C GLY A 440 6.69 5.19 27.85
N ILE A 441 7.02 5.56 26.59
CA ILE A 441 7.95 4.81 25.74
C ILE A 441 9.37 4.87 26.31
N ALA A 442 9.91 6.07 26.53
CA ALA A 442 11.24 6.24 27.14
C ALA A 442 11.33 5.66 28.56
N ARG A 443 10.21 5.63 29.31
CA ARG A 443 10.10 5.03 30.65
C ARG A 443 9.95 3.50 30.62
N GLY A 444 9.86 2.86 29.45
CA GLY A 444 9.67 1.42 29.31
C GLY A 444 8.30 0.90 29.77
N LEU A 445 7.33 1.80 29.94
CA LEU A 445 5.98 1.47 30.43
C LEU A 445 5.05 0.94 29.32
N LEU A 446 5.37 1.22 28.07
CA LEU A 446 4.71 0.70 26.87
C LEU A 446 5.68 0.74 25.68
N SER A 447 5.56 -0.21 24.76
CA SER A 447 6.33 -0.22 23.51
C SER A 447 5.70 0.69 22.45
N VAL A 448 6.46 1.00 21.39
CA VAL A 448 5.92 1.69 20.20
C VAL A 448 4.73 0.92 19.61
N GLY A 449 4.81 -0.41 19.56
CA GLY A 449 3.71 -1.25 19.08
C GLY A 449 2.48 -1.28 20.00
N ASP A 450 2.64 -1.04 21.29
CA ASP A 450 1.50 -0.85 22.21
C ASP A 450 0.82 0.49 21.97
N LEU A 451 1.63 1.55 21.80
CA LEU A 451 1.12 2.88 21.47
C LEU A 451 0.37 2.89 20.12
N ASP A 452 0.90 2.20 19.11
CA ASP A 452 0.25 2.06 17.81
C ASP A 452 -1.12 1.37 17.93
N ARG A 453 -1.24 0.38 18.82
CA ARG A 453 -2.52 -0.28 19.11
C ARG A 453 -3.50 0.65 19.82
N VAL A 454 -3.04 1.45 20.78
CA VAL A 454 -3.85 2.49 21.45
C VAL A 454 -4.35 3.53 20.44
N HIS A 455 -3.48 4.04 19.57
CA HIS A 455 -3.87 4.95 18.50
C HIS A 455 -4.79 4.29 17.47
N GLY A 456 -4.63 2.99 17.22
CA GLY A 456 -5.56 2.19 16.43
C GLY A 456 -6.96 2.19 17.01
N LYS A 457 -7.11 1.98 18.32
CA LYS A 457 -8.39 2.06 19.04
C LYS A 457 -8.99 3.47 18.97
N MET A 458 -8.17 4.51 19.19
CA MET A 458 -8.61 5.90 19.08
C MET A 458 -9.19 6.20 17.69
N ARG A 459 -8.46 5.84 16.62
CA ARG A 459 -8.93 6.00 15.23
C ARG A 459 -10.22 5.23 15.02
N GLN A 460 -10.31 3.97 15.47
CA GLN A 460 -11.52 3.17 15.35
C GLN A 460 -12.75 3.86 15.99
N LEU A 461 -12.60 4.42 17.20
CA LEU A 461 -13.71 5.10 17.90
C LEU A 461 -14.13 6.39 17.19
N LEU A 462 -13.18 7.14 16.62
CA LEU A 462 -13.45 8.36 15.85
C LEU A 462 -14.05 8.04 14.47
N ASP A 463 -13.52 7.04 13.77
CA ASP A 463 -14.00 6.58 12.46
C ASP A 463 -15.43 6.06 12.55
N ALA A 464 -15.79 5.38 13.66
CA ALA A 464 -17.16 4.94 13.92
C ALA A 464 -18.17 6.10 14.00
N ALA A 465 -17.70 7.31 14.30
CA ALA A 465 -18.48 8.54 14.28
C ALA A 465 -18.28 9.38 13.02
N GLY A 466 -17.61 8.84 11.99
CA GLY A 466 -17.33 9.54 10.74
C GLY A 466 -16.23 10.60 10.83
N VAL A 467 -15.35 10.52 11.82
CA VAL A 467 -14.24 11.45 12.03
C VAL A 467 -12.92 10.83 11.63
N SER A 468 -12.31 11.32 10.55
CA SER A 468 -10.95 10.94 10.15
C SER A 468 -9.91 11.95 10.67
N LEU A 469 -8.91 11.48 11.41
CA LEU A 469 -7.72 12.28 11.75
C LEU A 469 -6.74 12.32 10.57
N ASP A 470 -6.21 13.50 10.27
CA ASP A 470 -5.28 13.70 9.16
C ASP A 470 -3.85 13.25 9.51
N ALA A 471 -3.44 13.41 10.77
CA ALA A 471 -2.15 12.91 11.26
C ALA A 471 -2.12 12.72 12.79
N ILE A 472 -1.16 11.93 13.27
CA ILE A 472 -0.81 11.81 14.70
C ILE A 472 0.70 11.95 14.80
N TYR A 473 1.17 12.95 15.55
CA TYR A 473 2.57 13.17 15.86
C TYR A 473 2.82 12.90 17.35
N VAL A 474 3.91 12.19 17.62
CA VAL A 474 4.21 11.64 18.94
C VAL A 474 5.63 12.02 19.34
N CYS A 475 5.79 12.51 20.55
CA CYS A 475 7.11 12.64 21.17
C CYS A 475 7.32 11.52 22.21
N PRO A 476 8.23 10.56 21.97
CA PRO A 476 8.40 9.38 22.85
C PRO A 476 9.32 9.64 24.06
N HIS A 477 9.99 10.79 24.10
CA HIS A 477 11.10 11.09 25.02
C HIS A 477 10.66 11.50 26.43
N HIS A 478 11.54 11.26 27.41
CA HIS A 478 11.43 11.76 28.77
C HIS A 478 11.51 13.31 28.82
N PRO A 479 10.84 13.98 29.78
CA PRO A 479 10.99 15.42 30.00
C PRO A 479 12.45 15.91 30.11
N ASP A 480 13.31 15.10 30.74
CA ASP A 480 14.70 15.48 31.03
C ASP A 480 15.66 15.30 29.84
N GLU A 481 15.20 14.70 28.73
CA GLU A 481 16.04 14.46 27.55
C GLU A 481 16.25 15.72 26.68
N GLY A 482 15.54 16.83 26.95
CA GLY A 482 15.75 18.10 26.25
C GLY A 482 15.45 18.06 24.74
N CYS A 483 14.63 17.10 24.29
CA CYS A 483 14.31 16.94 22.87
C CYS A 483 13.47 18.11 22.32
N SER A 484 13.63 18.42 21.03
CA SER A 484 12.85 19.48 20.36
C SER A 484 11.41 19.09 20.00
N CYS A 485 11.01 17.82 20.17
CA CYS A 485 9.66 17.38 19.83
C CYS A 485 8.63 17.58 20.94
N ARG A 486 9.06 17.60 22.21
CA ARG A 486 8.16 17.50 23.36
C ARG A 486 7.49 18.84 23.59
N LYS A 487 6.15 18.90 23.57
CA LYS A 487 5.41 20.12 23.89
C LYS A 487 5.87 20.63 25.27
N PRO A 488 6.26 21.91 25.42
CA PRO A 488 5.92 23.05 24.55
C PRO A 488 6.86 23.31 23.34
N GLU A 489 7.87 22.48 23.09
CA GLU A 489 8.72 22.60 21.89
C GLU A 489 7.94 22.32 20.60
N THR A 490 8.36 22.96 19.51
CA THR A 490 7.58 23.02 18.26
C THR A 490 7.88 21.88 17.29
N GLY A 491 8.76 20.93 17.62
CA GLY A 491 9.26 19.91 16.69
C GLY A 491 8.17 19.07 16.02
N MET A 492 7.14 18.65 16.78
CA MET A 492 5.99 17.92 16.20
C MET A 492 5.16 18.79 15.26
N ILE A 493 4.97 20.08 15.57
CA ILE A 493 4.26 21.03 14.71
C ILE A 493 5.07 21.33 13.45
N ASN A 494 6.37 21.54 13.57
CA ASN A 494 7.26 21.75 12.42
C ASN A 494 7.25 20.54 11.49
N GLN A 495 7.12 19.33 12.04
CA GLN A 495 6.92 18.13 11.25
C GLN A 495 5.56 18.15 10.53
N ALA A 496 4.49 18.50 11.22
CA ALA A 496 3.16 18.66 10.62
C ALA A 496 3.14 19.70 9.49
N VAL A 497 3.77 20.86 9.68
CA VAL A 497 3.89 21.91 8.66
C VAL A 497 4.57 21.37 7.40
N ARG A 498 5.68 20.63 7.55
CA ARG A 498 6.41 20.06 6.41
C ARG A 498 5.63 18.96 5.68
N GLU A 499 4.97 18.08 6.41
CA GLU A 499 4.31 16.90 5.84
C GLU A 499 2.89 17.16 5.35
N ARG A 500 2.20 18.15 5.93
CA ARG A 500 0.76 18.40 5.73
C ARG A 500 0.42 19.78 5.20
N GLN A 501 1.43 20.60 4.90
CA GLN A 501 1.27 21.95 4.36
C GLN A 501 0.40 22.84 5.27
N VAL A 502 0.60 22.73 6.59
CA VAL A 502 -0.17 23.49 7.57
C VAL A 502 0.16 24.99 7.50
N ASP A 503 -0.87 25.82 7.39
CA ASP A 503 -0.79 27.26 7.61
C ASP A 503 -1.04 27.57 9.09
N LEU A 504 0.03 27.92 9.81
CA LEU A 504 -0.03 28.24 11.24
C LEU A 504 -0.80 29.54 11.56
N SER A 505 -0.94 30.45 10.59
CA SER A 505 -1.78 31.65 10.77
C SER A 505 -3.27 31.31 10.81
N ARG A 506 -3.62 30.10 10.35
CA ARG A 506 -4.97 29.53 10.31
C ARG A 506 -5.03 28.25 11.12
N SER A 507 -4.43 28.25 12.31
CA SER A 507 -4.48 27.08 13.19
C SER A 507 -5.05 27.39 14.57
N TYR A 508 -5.54 26.32 15.19
CA TYR A 508 -5.98 26.27 16.57
C TYR A 508 -5.23 25.13 17.28
N VAL A 509 -4.92 25.31 18.56
CA VAL A 509 -4.40 24.26 19.44
C VAL A 509 -5.40 24.06 20.58
N ILE A 510 -5.87 22.83 20.74
CA ILE A 510 -6.74 22.43 21.85
C ILE A 510 -5.98 21.45 22.73
N GLY A 511 -5.90 21.74 24.01
CA GLY A 511 -5.24 20.90 25.01
C GLY A 511 -5.76 21.20 26.41
N ASP A 512 -5.43 20.37 27.38
CA ASP A 512 -5.85 20.53 28.78
C ASP A 512 -4.73 21.04 29.70
N HIS A 513 -3.50 21.17 29.19
CA HIS A 513 -2.33 21.52 30.00
C HIS A 513 -1.67 22.83 29.54
N ALA A 514 -1.04 23.53 30.49
CA ALA A 514 -0.30 24.78 30.23
C ALA A 514 0.74 24.68 29.09
N ARG A 515 1.37 23.51 28.90
CA ARG A 515 2.35 23.26 27.83
C ARG A 515 1.74 23.35 26.42
N ASP A 516 0.45 23.03 26.26
CA ASP A 516 -0.25 23.14 24.98
C ASP A 516 -0.52 24.60 24.64
N MET A 517 -0.86 25.40 25.65
CA MET A 517 -1.05 26.84 25.48
C MET A 517 0.29 27.54 25.20
N GLN A 518 1.37 27.09 25.85
CA GLN A 518 2.73 27.55 25.54
C GLN A 518 3.16 27.17 24.12
N LEU A 519 2.82 25.96 23.66
CA LEU A 519 3.05 25.54 22.28
C LEU A 519 2.32 26.46 21.31
N ALA A 520 1.02 26.70 21.54
CA ALA A 520 0.18 27.55 20.70
C ALA A 520 0.78 28.97 20.57
N LYS A 521 1.19 29.57 21.70
CA LYS A 521 1.87 30.86 21.74
C LYS A 521 3.16 30.87 20.91
N ARG A 522 3.98 29.81 21.00
CA ARG A 522 5.26 29.70 20.27
C ARG A 522 5.07 29.58 18.76
N ILE A 523 3.97 28.98 18.30
CA ILE A 523 3.68 28.82 16.87
C ILE A 523 2.78 29.94 16.31
N GLY A 524 2.34 30.88 17.15
CA GLY A 524 1.43 31.96 16.76
C GLY A 524 -0.01 31.51 16.47
N SER A 525 -0.41 30.37 17.01
CA SER A 525 -1.75 29.77 16.83
C SER A 525 -2.69 30.22 17.94
N LYS A 526 -4.00 30.28 17.65
CA LYS A 526 -5.02 30.44 18.69
C LYS A 526 -5.06 29.21 19.60
N SER A 527 -5.34 29.43 20.87
CA SER A 527 -5.15 28.49 21.97
C SER A 527 -6.44 28.30 22.78
N LEU A 528 -6.89 27.05 22.89
CA LEU A 528 -8.13 26.69 23.59
C LEU A 528 -7.80 25.69 24.69
N LEU A 529 -8.00 26.10 25.94
CA LEU A 529 -7.81 25.22 27.09
C LEU A 529 -9.11 24.51 27.43
N VAL A 530 -9.13 23.17 27.36
CA VAL A 530 -10.27 22.38 27.85
C VAL A 530 -10.05 21.98 29.31
N THR A 531 -11.09 22.02 30.14
CA THR A 531 -10.98 21.63 31.56
C THR A 531 -11.44 20.19 31.84
N THR A 532 -11.37 19.33 30.83
CA THR A 532 -11.72 17.90 30.92
C THR A 532 -10.64 17.07 31.63
N GLY A 533 -9.41 17.57 31.71
CA GLY A 533 -8.31 16.95 32.45
C GLY A 533 -8.41 17.12 33.97
N VAL A 534 -7.69 16.27 34.71
CA VAL A 534 -7.74 16.16 36.19
C VAL A 534 -7.31 17.46 36.91
N GLU A 535 -6.61 18.36 36.21
CA GLU A 535 -5.96 19.55 36.78
C GLU A 535 -6.64 20.88 36.44
N GLY A 536 -7.93 20.90 36.08
CA GLY A 536 -8.63 22.11 35.62
C GLY A 536 -8.57 23.34 36.56
N ALA A 537 -8.37 23.15 37.87
CA ALA A 537 -8.14 24.23 38.84
C ALA A 537 -6.66 24.63 39.00
N GLN A 538 -5.73 23.69 38.74
CA GLN A 538 -4.29 23.84 38.94
C GLN A 538 -3.61 24.49 37.72
N THR A 539 -4.09 24.14 36.51
CA THR A 539 -3.61 24.71 35.24
C THR A 539 -3.85 26.23 35.14
N ARG A 540 -4.92 26.76 35.74
CA ARG A 540 -5.15 28.23 35.79
C ARG A 540 -4.04 28.96 36.55
N SER A 541 -3.54 28.36 37.63
CA SER A 541 -2.47 28.93 38.45
C SER A 541 -1.10 28.85 37.73
N GLU A 542 -0.83 27.75 37.03
CA GLU A 542 0.40 27.58 36.22
C GLU A 542 0.44 28.53 35.02
N LEU A 543 -0.69 28.73 34.35
CA LEU A 543 -0.83 29.68 33.25
C LEU A 543 -0.59 31.13 33.71
N ALA A 544 -1.11 31.49 34.90
CA ALA A 544 -0.85 32.78 35.53
C ALA A 544 0.64 32.96 35.89
N ALA A 545 1.31 31.92 36.40
CA ALA A 545 2.74 31.95 36.71
C ALA A 545 3.64 32.00 35.46
N GLY A 546 3.21 31.39 34.35
CA GLY A 546 3.94 31.34 33.08
C GLY A 546 3.64 32.48 32.10
N GLY A 547 2.74 33.41 32.43
CA GLY A 547 2.37 34.53 31.55
C GLY A 547 1.74 34.11 30.21
N VAL A 548 1.02 32.98 30.21
CA VAL A 548 0.28 32.49 29.04
C VAL A 548 -1.20 32.52 29.37
N VAL A 549 -1.95 33.36 28.66
CA VAL A 549 -3.41 33.42 28.77
C VAL A 549 -3.97 32.77 27.50
N PRO A 550 -4.78 31.70 27.62
CA PRO A 550 -5.39 31.08 26.46
C PRO A 550 -6.44 32.02 25.83
N ASP A 551 -6.69 31.87 24.52
CA ASP A 551 -7.70 32.67 23.81
C ASP A 551 -9.11 32.35 24.31
N THR A 552 -9.34 31.11 24.76
CA THR A 552 -10.55 30.72 25.50
C THR A 552 -10.30 29.54 26.43
N ILE A 553 -11.15 29.41 27.45
CA ILE A 553 -11.20 28.27 28.36
C ILE A 553 -12.60 27.67 28.24
N THR A 554 -12.68 26.37 28.00
CA THR A 554 -13.95 25.67 27.80
C THR A 554 -14.05 24.42 28.66
N GLU A 555 -15.28 24.02 29.00
CA GLU A 555 -15.50 22.86 29.87
C GLU A 555 -15.32 21.52 29.13
N SER A 556 -15.51 21.53 27.81
CA SER A 556 -15.40 20.36 26.96
C SER A 556 -14.79 20.68 25.58
N LEU A 557 -14.44 19.63 24.84
CA LEU A 557 -14.05 19.75 23.43
C LEU A 557 -15.21 20.26 22.56
N SER A 558 -16.46 19.90 22.89
CA SER A 558 -17.64 20.38 22.17
C SER A 558 -17.75 21.91 22.23
N ASP A 559 -17.54 22.49 23.40
CA ASP A 559 -17.57 23.94 23.61
C ASP A 559 -16.40 24.64 22.89
N ALA A 560 -15.22 24.01 22.88
CA ALA A 560 -14.07 24.50 22.13
C ALA A 560 -14.38 24.55 20.62
N VAL A 561 -15.05 23.53 20.08
CA VAL A 561 -15.46 23.49 18.67
C VAL A 561 -16.49 24.56 18.35
N GLU A 562 -17.48 24.80 19.22
CA GLU A 562 -18.43 25.90 19.03
C GLU A 562 -17.72 27.26 18.96
N TRP A 563 -16.75 27.47 19.84
CA TRP A 563 -15.96 28.69 19.85
C TRP A 563 -15.17 28.86 18.55
N ILE A 564 -14.52 27.80 18.03
CA ILE A 564 -13.78 27.85 16.76
C ILE A 564 -14.72 28.22 15.59
N LEU A 565 -15.88 27.56 15.51
CA LEU A 565 -16.85 27.82 14.44
C LEU A 565 -17.37 29.26 14.51
N ALA A 566 -17.64 29.77 15.72
CA ALA A 566 -18.03 31.16 15.93
C ALA A 566 -16.90 32.12 15.55
N ASP A 567 -15.68 31.89 16.02
CA ASP A 567 -14.52 32.75 15.75
C ASP A 567 -14.28 32.96 14.24
N VAL A 568 -14.32 31.88 13.46
CA VAL A 568 -14.16 31.96 11.99
C VAL A 568 -15.36 32.62 11.31
N ALA A 569 -16.58 32.39 11.80
CA ALA A 569 -17.77 33.05 11.28
C ALA A 569 -17.72 34.57 11.50
N HIS A 570 -17.27 35.03 12.67
CA HIS A 570 -17.11 36.46 12.97
C HIS A 570 -15.97 37.09 12.14
N ALA A 571 -14.84 36.41 11.98
CA ALA A 571 -13.75 36.88 11.13
C ALA A 571 -14.16 37.00 9.64
N SER A 572 -15.07 36.15 9.18
CA SER A 572 -15.59 36.17 7.80
C SER A 572 -16.66 37.24 7.56
N GLN A 573 -17.26 37.78 8.63
CA GLN A 573 -18.31 38.80 8.57
C GLN A 573 -17.83 40.22 8.92
N ALA A 574 -16.58 40.37 9.38
CA ALA A 574 -16.01 41.69 9.66
C ALA A 574 -15.86 42.49 8.34
N PRO A 575 -16.49 43.68 8.20
CA PRO A 575 -16.32 44.50 7.01
C PRO A 575 -14.86 44.93 6.90
N SER A 576 -14.28 44.84 5.68
CA SER A 576 -12.93 45.32 5.41
C SER A 576 -12.85 46.83 5.62
N MET A 577 -12.59 47.27 6.84
CA MET A 577 -12.28 48.67 7.10
C MET A 577 -10.83 48.95 6.73
N ASN A 578 -10.69 49.80 5.72
CA ASN A 578 -9.57 50.69 5.39
C ASN A 578 -8.23 50.06 4.94
N ARG A 579 -8.11 49.92 3.61
CA ARG A 579 -6.95 50.50 2.89
C ARG A 579 -7.42 51.71 2.10
N LEU A 580 -7.33 52.88 2.72
CA LEU A 580 -7.32 54.20 2.06
C LEU A 580 -6.36 55.07 2.86
N GLY A 581 -5.34 55.62 2.19
CA GLY A 581 -4.33 56.52 2.75
C GLY A 581 -2.92 56.03 2.50
#